data_AF-A0A917C8E6-F1
#
_entry.id   AF-A0A917C8E6-F1
#
_cell.length_a   1.000
_cell.length_b   1.000
_cell.length_c   1.000
_cell.angle_alpha   90.00
_cell.angle_beta   90.00
_cell.angle_gamma   90.00
#
_symmetry.space_group_name_H-M   'P 1'
#
loop_
_entity.id
_entity.type
_entity.pdbx_description
1 polymer ?
#
loop_
_entity_poly.entity_id
_entity_poly.type
_entity_poly.pdbx_seq_one_letter_code
_entity_poly.pdbx_strand_id
1 'polypeptide(L)'
;MIIKVENLPLHEEVFEFLRANYYLADAADMSRKMGKSRSYMASLRYSCHEPSRDAYNSLFGYLQECLAETTDGDLRNCLETYITRIHSEVLA
;
A
#
# COMPACT_ATOMS: atom_id res chain seq x y z
N MET A 1 -7.22 -10.38 8.55
CA MET A 1 -8.41 -9.66 9.08
C MET A 1 -8.76 -8.58 8.07
N ILE A 2 -9.97 -8.59 7.49
CA ILE A 2 -10.37 -7.58 6.50
C ILE A 2 -10.80 -6.32 7.25
N ILE A 3 -9.96 -5.28 7.23
CA ILE A 3 -10.31 -3.96 7.79
C ILE A 3 -10.99 -3.17 6.68
N LYS A 4 -12.25 -2.76 6.91
CA LYS A 4 -12.90 -1.74 6.09
C LYS A 4 -12.38 -0.38 6.54
N VAL A 5 -11.42 0.18 5.82
CA VAL A 5 -10.88 1.52 6.08
C VAL A 5 -11.56 2.50 5.15
N GLU A 6 -12.83 2.78 5.45
CA GLU A 6 -13.59 3.79 4.71
C GLU A 6 -13.11 5.18 5.17
N ASN A 7 -12.74 6.06 4.23
CA ASN A 7 -12.26 7.45 4.41
C ASN A 7 -10.76 7.69 4.66
N LEU A 8 -9.89 6.72 4.40
CA LEU A 8 -8.44 6.98 4.38
C LEU A 8 -7.93 7.28 2.96
N PRO A 9 -6.84 8.05 2.81
CA PRO A 9 -6.08 8.09 1.58
C PRO A 9 -5.69 6.69 1.10
N LEU A 10 -5.61 6.47 -0.22
CA LEU A 10 -5.31 5.17 -0.82
C LEU A 10 -4.06 4.50 -0.23
N HIS A 11 -2.98 5.27 -0.05
CA HIS A 11 -1.74 4.75 0.52
C HIS A 11 -1.87 4.31 2.00
N GLU A 12 -2.78 4.94 2.76
CA GLU A 12 -3.09 4.56 4.14
C GLU A 12 -4.00 3.33 4.21
N GLU A 13 -4.98 3.22 3.30
CA GLU A 13 -5.80 2.00 3.17
C GLU A 13 -4.92 0.77 2.88
N VAL A 14 -3.99 0.92 1.91
CA VAL A 14 -3.02 -0.12 1.55
C VAL A 14 -2.12 -0.46 2.75
N PHE A 15 -1.61 0.55 3.46
CA PHE A 15 -0.80 0.33 4.65
C PHE A 15 -1.54 -0.49 5.71
N GLU A 16 -2.75 -0.11 6.07
CA GLU A 16 -3.53 -0.83 7.09
C GLU A 16 -3.87 -2.25 6.65
N PHE A 17 -4.21 -2.47 5.38
CA PHE A 17 -4.41 -3.81 4.84
C PHE A 17 -3.15 -4.67 4.94
N LEU A 18 -2.00 -4.15 4.50
CA LEU A 18 -0.75 -4.89 4.50
C LEU A 18 -0.29 -5.22 5.92
N ARG A 19 -0.40 -4.26 6.84
CA ARG A 19 -0.07 -4.44 8.26
C ARG A 19 -0.98 -5.45 8.94
N ALA A 20 -2.30 -5.37 8.70
CA ALA A 20 -3.28 -6.25 9.32
C ALA A 20 -3.18 -7.71 8.85
N ASN A 21 -2.52 -7.94 7.71
CA ASN A 21 -2.29 -9.27 7.14
C ASN A 21 -0.80 -9.66 7.14
N TYR A 22 0.01 -9.01 7.99
CA TYR A 22 1.41 -9.35 8.27
C TYR A 22 2.36 -9.28 7.06
N TYR A 23 2.01 -8.55 5.99
CA TYR A 23 2.94 -8.23 4.90
C TYR A 23 3.99 -7.20 5.34
N LEU A 24 3.62 -6.31 6.27
CA LEU A 24 4.48 -5.27 6.82
C LEU A 24 4.35 -5.24 8.35
N ALA A 25 5.43 -4.91 9.05
CA ALA A 25 5.38 -4.70 10.49
C ALA A 25 4.91 -3.29 10.84
N ASP A 26 5.42 -2.28 10.14
CA ASP A 26 5.20 -0.88 10.48
C ASP A 26 5.28 0.09 9.28
N ALA A 27 5.12 1.39 9.56
CA ALA A 27 5.15 2.44 8.55
C ALA A 27 6.55 2.67 7.94
N ALA A 28 7.63 2.25 8.62
CA ALA A 28 8.97 2.31 8.07
C ALA A 28 9.16 1.24 7.00
N ASP A 29 8.60 0.04 7.18
CA ASP A 29 8.58 -1.00 6.16
C ASP A 29 7.78 -0.55 4.93
N MET A 30 6.60 0.04 5.13
CA MET A 30 5.82 0.63 4.03
C MET A 30 6.65 1.65 3.25
N SER A 31 7.32 2.56 3.96
CA SER A 31 8.19 3.58 3.34
C SER A 31 9.30 2.96 2.49
N ARG A 32 9.91 1.85 2.94
CA ARG A 32 10.93 1.12 2.18
C ARG A 32 10.35 0.48 0.93
N LYS A 33 9.15 -0.12 1.00
CA LYS A 33 8.45 -0.69 -0.16
C LYS A 33 8.04 0.35 -1.18
N MET A 34 7.86 1.60 -0.75
CA MET A 34 7.68 2.76 -1.61
C MET A 34 9.00 3.32 -2.18
N GLY A 35 10.15 2.69 -1.89
CA GLY A 35 11.48 3.16 -2.35
C GLY A 35 11.94 4.45 -1.67
N LYS A 36 11.42 4.78 -0.48
CA LYS A 36 11.71 6.02 0.25
C LYS A 36 12.39 5.77 1.60
N SER A 37 12.81 6.85 2.25
CA SER A 37 13.44 6.80 3.57
C SER A 37 12.43 6.31 4.64
N ARG A 38 12.94 5.74 5.74
CA ARG A 38 12.12 5.17 6.83
C ARG A 38 11.06 6.10 7.43
N SER A 39 11.24 7.41 7.30
CA SER A 39 10.34 8.43 7.87
C SER A 39 9.29 8.92 6.88
N TYR A 40 9.31 8.44 5.64
CA TYR A 40 8.49 8.98 4.55
C TYR A 40 6.99 8.95 4.85
N MET A 41 6.44 7.81 5.29
CA MET A 41 5.04 7.71 5.70
C MET A 41 4.69 8.67 6.83
N ALA A 42 5.58 8.84 7.82
CA ALA A 42 5.36 9.80 8.90
C ALA A 42 5.34 11.24 8.38
N SER A 43 6.20 11.57 7.41
CA SER A 43 6.20 12.88 6.75
C SER A 43 4.92 13.11 5.96
N LEU A 44 4.42 12.14 5.20
CA LEU A 44 3.15 12.26 4.46
C LEU A 44 1.97 12.53 5.38
N ARG A 45 1.87 11.78 6.49
CA ARG A 45 0.83 11.97 7.51
C ARG A 45 0.89 13.35 8.16
N TYR A 46 2.10 13.83 8.45
CA TYR A 46 2.29 15.14 9.06
C TYR A 46 1.96 16.28 8.10
N SER A 47 2.34 16.16 6.82
CA SER A 47 2.11 17.19 5.81
C SER A 47 0.76 17.09 5.12
N CYS A 48 -0.02 16.01 5.37
CA CYS A 48 -1.25 15.68 4.65
C CYS A 48 -1.07 15.63 3.12
N HIS A 49 0.07 15.12 2.65
CA HIS A 49 0.35 14.99 1.21
C HIS A 49 0.17 13.55 0.73
N GLU A 50 -0.13 13.41 -0.55
CA GLU A 50 -0.08 12.11 -1.24
C GLU A 50 1.35 11.71 -1.62
N PRO A 51 1.64 10.41 -1.69
CA PRO A 51 2.89 9.92 -2.24
C PRO A 51 3.12 10.35 -3.69
N SER A 52 4.39 10.50 -4.07
CA SER A 52 4.75 10.77 -5.47
C SER A 52 4.41 9.58 -6.37
N ARG A 53 4.18 9.82 -7.68
CA ARG A 53 3.94 8.75 -8.67
C ARG A 53 5.01 7.65 -8.62
N ASP A 54 6.29 8.01 -8.46
CA ASP A 54 7.38 7.02 -8.32
C ASP A 54 7.25 6.14 -7.07
N ALA A 55 6.73 6.70 -5.98
CA ALA A 55 6.52 5.96 -4.73
C ALA A 55 5.36 4.97 -4.90
N TYR A 56 4.29 5.39 -5.59
CA TYR A 56 3.20 4.51 -5.99
C TYR A 56 3.64 3.43 -6.98
N ASN A 57 4.56 3.72 -7.93
CA ASN A 57 5.15 2.71 -8.80
C ASN A 57 5.90 1.62 -8.01
N SER A 58 6.72 2.01 -7.03
CA SER A 58 7.41 1.04 -6.16
C SER A 58 6.42 0.22 -5.32
N LEU A 59 5.40 0.87 -4.74
CA LEU A 59 4.35 0.19 -4.00
C LEU A 59 3.57 -0.79 -4.88
N PHE A 60 3.24 -0.40 -6.11
CA PHE A 60 2.55 -1.23 -7.08
C PHE A 60 3.33 -2.52 -7.37
N GLY A 61 4.64 -2.41 -7.62
CA GLY A 61 5.49 -3.58 -7.82
C GLY A 61 5.48 -4.50 -6.59
N TYR A 62 5.56 -3.94 -5.39
CA TYR A 62 5.49 -4.74 -4.16
C TYR A 62 4.14 -5.43 -3.95
N LEU A 63 3.02 -4.78 -4.30
CA LEU A 63 1.70 -5.42 -4.23
C LEU A 63 1.57 -6.59 -5.21
N GLN A 64 2.18 -6.50 -6.39
CA GLN A 64 2.23 -7.61 -7.34
C GLN A 64 3.05 -8.79 -6.79
N GLU A 65 4.17 -8.52 -6.10
CA GLU A 65 4.94 -9.55 -5.39
C GLU A 65 4.07 -10.23 -4.33
N CYS A 66 3.38 -9.45 -3.49
CA CYS A 66 2.46 -9.98 -2.48
C CYS A 66 1.37 -10.85 -3.13
N LEU A 67 0.78 -10.40 -4.24
CA LEU A 67 -0.25 -11.15 -4.96
C LEU A 67 0.27 -12.49 -5.50
N ALA A 68 1.51 -12.54 -5.98
CA ALA A 68 2.13 -13.77 -6.47
C ALA A 68 2.35 -14.79 -5.35
N GLU A 69 2.68 -14.33 -4.14
CA GLU A 69 2.94 -15.18 -2.97
C GLU A 69 1.66 -15.59 -2.22
N THR A 70 0.56 -14.85 -2.39
CA THR A 70 -0.69 -15.09 -1.66
C THR A 70 -1.50 -16.24 -2.27
N THR A 71 -1.83 -17.23 -1.45
CA THR A 71 -2.71 -18.35 -1.83
C THR A 71 -4.15 -18.20 -1.33
N ASP A 72 -4.39 -17.32 -0.36
CA ASP A 72 -5.72 -17.01 0.19
C ASP A 72 -6.55 -16.18 -0.80
N GLY A 73 -7.71 -16.71 -1.22
CA GLY A 73 -8.55 -16.10 -2.25
C GLY A 73 -9.10 -14.72 -1.88
N ASP A 74 -9.45 -14.49 -0.62
CA ASP A 74 -10.01 -13.21 -0.17
C ASP A 74 -8.92 -12.13 -0.14
N LEU A 75 -7.72 -12.48 0.37
CA LEU A 75 -6.59 -11.56 0.37
C LEU A 75 -6.12 -11.22 -1.04
N ARG A 76 -6.14 -12.19 -1.97
CA ARG A 76 -5.84 -11.95 -3.39
C ARG A 76 -6.80 -10.94 -4.00
N ASN A 77 -8.10 -11.09 -3.79
CA ASN A 77 -9.11 -10.16 -4.31
C ASN A 77 -8.88 -8.73 -3.77
N CYS A 78 -8.52 -8.59 -2.50
CA CYS A 78 -8.16 -7.29 -1.92
C CYS A 78 -6.91 -6.70 -2.57
N LEU A 79 -5.85 -7.48 -2.75
CA LEU A 79 -4.62 -7.05 -3.43
C LEU A 79 -4.90 -6.61 -4.87
N GLU A 80 -5.64 -7.39 -5.64
CA GLU A 80 -6.05 -7.05 -7.01
C GLU A 80 -6.86 -5.75 -7.07
N THR A 81 -7.71 -5.51 -6.07
CA THR A 81 -8.47 -4.25 -5.95
C THR A 81 -7.52 -3.06 -5.76
N TYR A 82 -6.56 -3.15 -4.84
CA TYR A 82 -5.60 -2.06 -4.61
C TYR A 82 -4.66 -1.84 -5.79
N ILE A 83 -4.18 -2.92 -6.42
CA ILE A 83 -3.36 -2.86 -7.63
C ILE A 83 -4.12 -2.12 -8.74
N THR A 84 -5.38 -2.50 -8.96
CA THR A 84 -6.24 -1.87 -9.97
C THR A 84 -6.44 -0.38 -9.67
N ARG A 85 -6.74 -0.02 -8.42
CA ARG A 85 -6.94 1.37 -8.00
C ARG A 85 -5.69 2.21 -8.17
N ILE A 86 -4.53 1.74 -7.72
CA ILE A 86 -3.25 2.44 -7.92
C ILE A 86 -2.99 2.65 -9.41
N HIS A 87 -3.22 1.61 -10.22
CA HIS A 87 -3.03 1.73 -11.67
C HIS A 87 -3.98 2.77 -12.28
N SER A 88 -5.27 2.73 -12.00
CA SER A 88 -6.26 3.61 -12.63
C SER A 88 -6.25 5.04 -12.10
N GLU A 89 -6.01 5.23 -10.80
CA GLU A 89 -6.13 6.53 -10.14
C GLU A 89 -4.81 7.32 -10.17
N VAL A 90 -3.65 6.65 -10.29
CA VAL A 90 -2.33 7.29 -10.14
C VAL A 90 -1.38 7.02 -11.32
N LEU A 91 -1.35 5.79 -11.85
CA LEU A 91 -0.33 5.39 -12.84
C LEU A 91 -0.79 5.46 -14.29
N ALA A 92 -2.10 5.52 -14.56
CA ALA A 92 -2.67 5.78 -15.87
C ALA A 92 -2.27 7.18 -16.38
#